data_AF-A0A023GJ60-F1
#
_entry.id   AF-A0A023GJ60-F1
#
_cell.length_a   1.000
_cell.length_b   1.000
_cell.length_c   1.000
_cell.angle_alpha   90.00
_cell.angle_beta   90.00
_cell.angle_gamma   90.00
#
_symmetry.space_group_name_H-M   'P 1'
#
loop_
_entity.id
_entity.type
_entity.pdbx_description
1 polymer ?
#
loop_
_entity_poly.entity_id
_entity_poly.type
_entity_poly.pdbx_seq_one_letter_code
_entity_poly.pdbx_strand_id
1 'polypeptide(L)'
;MQPAAAASAKPKGAPGPARRGRQKSCSCFGNNEVCNICLSRPTEIAPRAGTPGFRAPEVLLKHRSQTTAVDMWSAGVIFLSLLSGRYPFFRAQDDMTALAEIIAVIGSSSVQLAAQKMGKWLTLSAEKPSLDLRTLCERLRGHTGVKGRKKAGKKKKRYFGCHESWLHVPDSAYDLLSKMLDPDPMTRITAEDALMHDFLREP
;
A
#
# COMPACT_ATOMS: atom_id res chain seq x y z
N MET A 1 -45.43 50.42 59.84
CA MET A 1 -44.21 49.71 59.43
C MET A 1 -44.15 49.68 57.90
N GLN A 2 -43.29 50.48 57.28
CA GLN A 2 -42.70 50.16 55.96
C GLN A 2 -41.51 49.18 56.20
N PRO A 3 -40.84 48.60 55.19
CA PRO A 3 -41.21 48.23 53.81
C PRO A 3 -40.68 46.81 53.44
N ALA A 4 -40.84 46.36 52.19
CA ALA A 4 -39.74 45.86 51.35
C ALA A 4 -40.25 45.40 49.98
N ALA A 5 -39.85 46.13 48.93
CA ALA A 5 -39.99 45.70 47.54
C ALA A 5 -38.97 44.59 47.23
N ALA A 6 -39.44 43.45 46.73
CA ALA A 6 -38.58 42.38 46.24
C ALA A 6 -38.27 42.59 44.75
N ALA A 7 -36.99 42.71 44.44
CA ALA A 7 -36.46 42.96 43.11
C ALA A 7 -36.67 41.78 42.15
N SER A 8 -37.01 42.12 40.91
CA SER A 8 -37.24 41.19 39.80
C SER A 8 -35.92 40.54 39.35
N ALA A 9 -35.81 39.22 39.46
CA ALA A 9 -34.66 38.45 39.03
C ALA A 9 -34.72 38.20 37.51
N LYS A 10 -33.77 38.76 36.75
CA LYS A 10 -33.57 38.44 35.32
C LYS A 10 -33.14 36.97 35.19
N PRO A 11 -33.75 36.17 34.29
CA PRO A 11 -33.27 34.83 34.01
C PRO A 11 -31.91 34.90 33.29
N LYS A 12 -30.97 34.09 33.78
CA LYS A 12 -29.62 33.91 33.23
C LYS A 12 -29.73 33.37 31.80
N GLY A 13 -29.12 34.07 30.85
CA GLY A 13 -29.09 33.68 29.44
C GLY A 13 -28.56 32.26 29.27
N ALA A 14 -29.28 31.48 28.45
CA ALA A 14 -28.89 30.15 28.06
C ALA A 14 -27.51 30.15 27.36
N PRO A 15 -26.66 29.13 27.58
CA PRO A 15 -25.41 29.01 26.86
C PRO A 15 -25.71 28.87 25.36
N GLY A 16 -25.15 29.79 24.58
CA GLY A 16 -25.31 29.82 23.12
C GLY A 16 -24.81 28.52 22.47
N PRO A 17 -25.29 28.19 21.26
CA PRO A 17 -24.91 26.96 20.58
C PRO A 17 -23.39 26.93 20.37
N ALA A 18 -22.77 25.82 20.76
CA ALA A 18 -21.37 25.53 20.48
C ALA A 18 -21.11 25.77 18.98
N ARG A 19 -20.25 26.74 18.67
CA ARG A 19 -19.82 27.04 17.30
C ARG A 19 -19.22 25.77 16.70
N ARG A 20 -19.98 25.10 15.83
CA ARG A 20 -19.43 24.06 14.94
C ARG A 20 -18.29 24.71 14.15
N GLY A 21 -17.05 24.33 14.47
CA GLY A 21 -15.86 24.87 13.81
C GLY A 21 -15.99 24.69 12.30
N ARG A 22 -15.95 25.79 11.56
CA ARG A 22 -15.99 25.80 10.10
C ARG A 22 -14.82 24.95 9.59
N GLN A 23 -15.11 23.81 8.96
CA GLN A 23 -14.07 22.98 8.34
C GLN A 23 -13.31 23.84 7.32
N LYS A 24 -12.05 24.13 7.61
CA LYS A 24 -11.20 24.95 6.72
C LYS A 24 -10.71 24.07 5.56
N SER A 25 -11.22 24.32 4.36
CA SER A 25 -10.66 23.79 3.12
C SER A 25 -9.43 24.60 2.68
N CYS A 26 -8.58 24.01 1.85
CA CYS A 26 -7.41 24.68 1.26
C CYS A 26 -7.25 24.26 -0.21
N SER A 27 -6.51 25.03 -1.00
CA SER A 27 -6.27 24.81 -2.43
C SER A 27 -5.08 23.90 -2.75
N CYS A 28 -4.39 23.34 -1.75
CA CYS A 28 -3.22 22.48 -1.94
C CYS A 28 -3.57 21.10 -2.52
N PHE A 29 -4.85 20.72 -2.54
CA PHE A 29 -5.28 19.41 -3.04
C PHE A 29 -4.86 19.20 -4.50
N GLY A 30 -4.19 18.09 -4.79
CA GLY A 30 -3.68 17.79 -6.13
C GLY A 30 -2.30 18.35 -6.44
N ASN A 31 -1.80 19.30 -5.65
CA ASN A 31 -0.57 20.03 -5.91
C ASN A 31 0.58 19.58 -4.99
N ASN A 32 1.82 19.88 -5.37
CA ASN A 32 3.02 19.63 -4.57
C ASN A 32 3.27 20.78 -3.56
N GLU A 33 2.23 21.25 -2.89
CA GLU A 33 2.28 22.40 -1.97
C GLU A 33 1.64 22.07 -0.62
N VAL A 34 2.04 22.81 0.41
CA VAL A 34 1.49 22.69 1.77
C VAL A 34 1.16 24.07 2.35
N CYS A 35 0.19 24.13 3.26
CA CYS A 35 -0.17 25.34 3.98
C CYS A 35 -0.59 25.03 5.43
N ASN A 36 -0.71 26.06 6.26
CA ASN A 36 -1.09 25.92 7.67
C ASN A 36 -2.48 25.26 7.87
N ILE A 37 -3.37 25.34 6.87
CA ILE A 37 -4.69 24.71 6.95
C ILE A 37 -4.58 23.18 6.81
N CYS A 38 -3.82 22.65 5.84
CA CYS A 38 -3.70 21.20 5.68
C CYS A 38 -2.82 20.57 6.78
N LEU A 39 -1.77 21.26 7.21
CA LEU A 39 -0.87 20.79 8.28
C LEU A 39 -1.52 20.75 9.67
N SER A 40 -2.56 21.57 9.90
CA SER A 40 -3.29 21.58 11.18
C SER A 40 -4.43 20.56 11.27
N ARG A 41 -4.67 19.78 10.21
CA ARG A 41 -5.71 18.74 10.21
C ARG A 41 -5.30 17.59 11.13
N PRO A 42 -6.26 16.99 11.85
CA PRO A 42 -5.98 15.78 12.62
C PRO A 42 -5.50 14.67 11.70
N THR A 43 -4.55 13.87 12.18
CA THR A 43 -4.06 12.71 11.45
C THR A 43 -5.16 11.66 11.37
N GLU A 44 -5.25 11.01 10.21
CA GLU A 44 -6.21 9.92 10.06
C GLU A 44 -5.71 8.66 10.77
N ILE A 45 -6.62 8.03 11.52
CA ILE A 45 -6.39 6.78 12.26
C ILE A 45 -7.05 5.64 11.49
N ALA A 46 -6.28 4.58 11.24
CA ALA A 46 -6.75 3.34 10.63
C ALA A 46 -5.94 2.16 11.19
N PRO A 47 -6.47 0.93 11.16
CA PRO A 47 -5.71 -0.26 11.52
C PRO A 47 -4.42 -0.36 10.69
N ARG A 48 -3.30 -0.71 11.34
CA ARG A 48 -1.98 -0.77 10.70
C ARG A 48 -1.10 -1.91 11.23
N ALA A 49 -1.72 -2.88 11.89
CA ALA A 49 -1.01 -4.06 12.35
C ALA A 49 -0.37 -4.81 11.16
N GLY A 50 0.73 -5.52 11.42
CA GLY A 50 1.48 -6.27 10.40
C GLY A 50 2.95 -5.88 10.34
N THR A 51 3.69 -6.54 9.45
CA THR A 51 5.15 -6.40 9.31
C THR A 51 5.49 -5.45 8.15
N PRO A 52 6.45 -4.51 8.31
CA PRO A 52 6.94 -3.70 7.19
C PRO A 52 7.34 -4.56 5.99
N GLY A 53 7.00 -4.12 4.78
CA GLY A 53 7.24 -4.85 3.54
C GLY A 53 6.13 -5.83 3.12
N PHE A 54 5.19 -6.18 4.01
CA PHE A 54 4.06 -7.06 3.69
C PHE A 54 2.70 -6.36 3.70
N ARG A 55 2.63 -5.11 4.15
CA ARG A 55 1.37 -4.35 4.23
C ARG A 55 0.85 -4.01 2.82
N ALA A 56 -0.44 -4.21 2.62
CA ALA A 56 -1.14 -3.86 1.38
C ALA A 56 -1.26 -2.33 1.20
N PRO A 57 -1.44 -1.83 -0.04
CA PRO A 57 -1.56 -0.40 -0.32
C PRO A 57 -2.64 0.30 0.50
N GLU A 58 -3.80 -0.33 0.68
CA GLU A 58 -4.92 0.21 1.47
C GLU A 58 -4.55 0.42 2.95
N VAL A 59 -3.67 -0.42 3.51
CA VAL A 59 -3.16 -0.26 4.88
C VAL A 59 -2.20 0.93 4.95
N LEU A 60 -1.29 1.05 3.98
CA LEU A 60 -0.32 2.15 3.89
C LEU A 60 -1.02 3.50 3.65
N LEU A 61 -2.13 3.49 2.90
CA LEU A 61 -2.98 4.64 2.61
C LEU A 61 -3.96 4.99 3.74
N LYS A 62 -3.91 4.26 4.86
CA LYS A 62 -4.78 4.45 6.02
C LYS A 62 -6.26 4.35 5.66
N HIS A 63 -6.61 3.38 4.81
CA HIS A 63 -8.00 3.05 4.55
C HIS A 63 -8.60 2.34 5.78
N ARG A 64 -9.79 2.76 6.20
CA ARG A 64 -10.40 2.30 7.46
C ARG A 64 -11.05 0.93 7.32
N SER A 65 -11.62 0.63 6.16
CA SER A 65 -12.38 -0.59 5.89
C SER A 65 -11.47 -1.64 5.26
N GLN A 66 -10.63 -2.26 6.07
CA GLN A 66 -9.74 -3.34 5.63
C GLN A 66 -10.48 -4.68 5.67
N THR A 67 -10.21 -5.54 4.70
CA THR A 67 -10.81 -6.87 4.56
C THR A 67 -9.72 -7.95 4.56
N THR A 68 -10.10 -9.22 4.40
CA THR A 68 -9.16 -10.34 4.20
C THR A 68 -8.28 -10.19 2.95
N ALA A 69 -8.59 -9.24 2.05
CA ALA A 69 -7.74 -8.92 0.91
C ALA A 69 -6.31 -8.50 1.33
N VAL A 70 -6.11 -7.96 2.53
CA VAL A 70 -4.77 -7.61 3.05
C VAL A 70 -3.88 -8.85 3.22
N ASP A 71 -4.48 -10.00 3.53
CA ASP A 71 -3.78 -11.27 3.66
C ASP A 71 -3.38 -11.81 2.28
N MET A 72 -4.25 -11.65 1.29
CA MET A 72 -3.96 -12.04 -0.10
C MET A 72 -2.82 -11.23 -0.70
N TRP A 73 -2.73 -9.94 -0.39
CA TRP A 73 -1.55 -9.13 -0.74
C TRP A 73 -0.29 -9.66 -0.06
N SER A 74 -0.35 -9.93 1.25
CA SER A 74 0.79 -10.43 2.01
C SER A 74 1.29 -11.78 1.45
N ALA A 75 0.37 -12.67 1.09
CA ALA A 75 0.67 -13.92 0.40
C ALA A 75 1.29 -13.68 -0.99
N GLY A 76 0.83 -12.67 -1.74
CA GLY A 76 1.42 -12.23 -2.99
C GLY A 76 2.86 -11.73 -2.83
N VAL A 77 3.17 -11.00 -1.76
CA VAL A 77 4.55 -10.57 -1.44
C VAL A 77 5.44 -11.76 -1.13
N ILE A 78 4.94 -12.75 -0.38
CA ILE A 78 5.66 -14.01 -0.14
C ILE A 78 5.92 -14.72 -1.48
N PHE A 79 4.92 -14.81 -2.34
CA PHE A 79 5.05 -15.45 -3.64
C PHE A 79 6.03 -14.70 -4.57
N LEU A 80 6.02 -13.37 -4.55
CA LEU A 80 7.01 -12.52 -5.23
C LEU A 80 8.43 -12.80 -4.72
N SER A 81 8.61 -12.94 -3.41
CA SER A 81 9.89 -13.36 -2.82
C SER A 81 10.31 -14.75 -3.29
N LEU A 82 9.36 -15.69 -3.36
CA LEU A 82 9.58 -17.06 -3.84
C LEU A 82 9.89 -17.13 -5.34
N LEU A 83 9.37 -16.22 -6.18
CA LEU A 83 9.60 -16.17 -7.63
C LEU A 83 10.83 -15.33 -8.01
N SER A 84 11.16 -14.29 -7.26
CA SER A 84 12.37 -13.47 -7.49
C SER A 84 13.63 -13.98 -6.79
N GLY A 85 13.49 -14.86 -5.80
CA GLY A 85 14.61 -15.34 -4.98
C GLY A 85 15.16 -14.26 -4.04
N ARG A 86 14.38 -13.21 -3.76
CA ARG A 86 14.76 -12.08 -2.91
C ARG A 86 13.88 -12.02 -1.68
N TYR A 87 14.51 -12.01 -0.52
CA TYR A 87 13.82 -11.87 0.76
C TYR A 87 14.61 -10.99 1.75
N PRO A 88 13.93 -10.09 2.49
CA PRO A 88 12.61 -9.53 2.16
C PRO A 88 12.65 -8.78 0.82
N PHE A 89 11.56 -8.81 0.06
CA PHE A 89 11.47 -8.14 -1.25
C PHE A 89 11.41 -6.61 -1.09
N PHE A 90 10.43 -6.13 -0.31
CA PHE A 90 10.31 -4.73 0.08
C PHE A 90 11.06 -4.49 1.41
N ARG A 91 11.90 -3.46 1.45
CA ARG A 91 12.82 -3.15 2.58
C ARG A 91 12.63 -1.74 3.12
N ALA A 92 11.39 -1.27 3.08
CA ALA A 92 11.04 0.05 3.53
C ALA A 92 11.13 0.23 5.06
N GLN A 93 11.62 1.40 5.47
CA GLN A 93 11.73 1.80 6.88
C GLN A 93 10.42 2.41 7.41
N ASP A 94 9.61 2.97 6.53
CA ASP A 94 8.34 3.63 6.83
C ASP A 94 7.28 3.34 5.74
N ASP A 95 6.02 3.75 5.97
CA ASP A 95 4.92 3.46 5.05
C ASP A 95 5.03 4.14 3.70
N MET A 96 5.53 5.37 3.67
CA MET A 96 5.61 6.13 2.43
C MET A 96 6.70 5.55 1.55
N THR A 97 7.82 5.13 2.14
CA THR A 97 8.85 4.37 1.43
C THR A 97 8.30 3.02 0.94
N ALA A 98 7.51 2.31 1.76
CA ALA A 98 6.89 1.04 1.34
C ALA A 98 5.96 1.24 0.15
N LEU A 99 5.12 2.26 0.19
CA LEU A 99 4.21 2.60 -0.89
C LEU A 99 4.98 3.01 -2.16
N ALA A 100 6.08 3.76 -2.02
CA ALA A 100 6.93 4.12 -3.14
C ALA A 100 7.60 2.91 -3.80
N GLU A 101 8.07 1.93 -3.00
CA GLU A 101 8.62 0.67 -3.52
C GLU A 101 7.54 -0.13 -4.27
N ILE A 102 6.31 -0.18 -3.76
CA ILE A 102 5.17 -0.82 -4.43
C ILE A 102 4.88 -0.12 -5.77
N ILE A 103 4.80 1.21 -5.78
CA ILE A 103 4.55 2.00 -6.99
C ILE A 103 5.64 1.78 -8.04
N ALA A 104 6.89 1.60 -7.61
CA ALA A 104 8.00 1.31 -8.52
C ALA A 104 7.89 -0.07 -9.21
N VAL A 105 7.14 -1.01 -8.64
CA VAL A 105 6.92 -2.35 -9.20
C VAL A 105 5.59 -2.42 -9.95
N ILE A 106 4.50 -2.04 -9.31
CA ILE A 106 3.13 -2.16 -9.83
C ILE A 106 2.79 -1.04 -10.81
N GLY A 107 3.45 0.10 -10.70
CA GLY A 107 3.21 1.28 -11.54
C GLY A 107 2.29 2.30 -10.87
N SER A 108 2.56 3.58 -11.17
CA SER A 108 1.86 4.72 -10.56
C SER A 108 0.39 4.79 -10.93
N SER A 109 0.01 4.60 -12.19
CA SER A 109 -1.37 4.78 -12.66
C SER A 109 -2.33 3.78 -11.99
N SER A 110 -1.92 2.51 -11.86
CA SER A 110 -2.73 1.47 -11.20
C SER A 110 -2.94 1.77 -9.71
N VAL A 111 -1.88 2.13 -8.99
CA VAL A 111 -1.95 2.45 -7.56
C VAL A 111 -2.75 3.74 -7.31
N GLN A 112 -2.62 4.76 -8.17
CA GLN A 112 -3.40 5.99 -8.07
C GLN A 112 -4.90 5.73 -8.30
N LEU A 113 -5.26 4.90 -9.27
CA LEU A 113 -6.65 4.54 -9.53
C LEU A 113 -7.26 3.80 -8.33
N ALA A 114 -6.55 2.82 -7.78
CA ALA A 114 -6.97 2.11 -6.57
C ALA A 114 -7.12 3.07 -5.37
N ALA A 115 -6.15 3.98 -5.17
CA ALA A 115 -6.22 5.01 -4.14
C ALA A 115 -7.46 5.89 -4.29
N GLN A 116 -7.78 6.34 -5.51
CA GLN A 116 -8.96 7.17 -5.77
C GLN A 116 -10.26 6.44 -5.40
N LYS A 117 -10.39 5.14 -5.74
CA LYS A 117 -11.56 4.33 -5.34
C LYS A 117 -11.70 4.21 -3.83
N MET A 118 -10.58 4.24 -3.09
CA MET A 118 -10.55 4.26 -1.62
C MET A 118 -10.76 5.66 -1.00
N GLY A 119 -11.03 6.68 -1.81
CA GLY A 119 -11.19 8.07 -1.37
C GLY A 119 -9.87 8.74 -0.98
N LYS A 120 -8.73 8.26 -1.52
CA LYS A 120 -7.39 8.76 -1.25
C LYS A 120 -6.82 9.40 -2.51
N TRP A 121 -6.10 10.51 -2.32
CA TRP A 121 -5.39 11.18 -3.41
C TRP A 121 -3.88 10.99 -3.24
N LEU A 122 -3.22 10.46 -4.28
CA LEU A 122 -1.77 10.26 -4.32
C LEU A 122 -1.14 11.20 -5.35
N THR A 123 -0.34 12.15 -4.85
CA THR A 123 0.50 13.00 -5.68
C THR A 123 1.90 12.40 -5.76
N LEU A 124 2.41 12.22 -6.98
CA LEU A 124 3.74 11.66 -7.26
C LEU A 124 4.57 12.72 -7.98
N SER A 125 5.85 12.83 -7.61
CA SER A 125 6.78 13.76 -8.28
C SER A 125 7.18 13.30 -9.67
N ALA A 126 7.10 11.99 -9.95
CA ALA A 126 7.38 11.40 -11.23
C ALA A 126 6.50 10.15 -11.43
N GLU A 127 5.97 10.01 -12.65
CA GLU A 127 5.24 8.81 -13.06
C GLU A 127 6.19 7.61 -13.18
N LYS A 128 5.72 6.42 -12.78
CA LYS A 128 6.44 5.15 -12.86
C LYS A 128 5.61 4.14 -13.67
N PRO A 129 6.15 3.58 -14.76
CA PRO A 129 5.45 2.52 -15.50
C PRO A 129 5.38 1.24 -14.65
N SER A 130 4.36 0.43 -14.88
CA SER A 130 4.27 -0.91 -14.31
C SER A 130 5.38 -1.80 -14.87
N LEU A 131 5.99 -2.62 -14.00
CA LEU A 131 6.96 -3.62 -14.43
C LEU A 131 6.25 -4.93 -14.79
N ASP A 132 6.77 -5.62 -15.80
CA ASP A 132 6.38 -7.00 -16.05
C ASP A 132 6.97 -7.91 -14.96
N LEU A 133 6.10 -8.57 -14.19
CA LEU A 133 6.48 -9.36 -13.01
C LEU A 133 7.35 -10.57 -13.37
N ARG A 134 7.13 -11.18 -14.54
CA ARG A 134 7.96 -12.26 -15.08
C ARG A 134 9.39 -11.79 -15.29
N THR A 135 9.56 -10.77 -16.12
CA THR A 135 10.87 -10.17 -16.43
C THR A 135 11.58 -9.71 -15.17
N LEU A 136 10.87 -9.10 -14.23
CA LEU A 136 11.41 -8.66 -12.94
C LEU A 136 11.95 -9.84 -12.12
N CYS A 137 11.14 -10.88 -11.92
CA CYS A 137 11.51 -12.04 -11.10
C CYS A 137 12.68 -12.81 -11.69
N GLU A 138 12.66 -13.09 -13.01
CA GLU A 138 13.71 -13.83 -13.70
C GLU A 138 15.06 -13.10 -13.66
N ARG A 139 15.05 -11.78 -13.85
CA ARG A 139 16.25 -10.93 -13.73
C ARG A 139 16.80 -10.90 -12.30
N LEU A 140 15.93 -10.78 -11.30
CA LEU A 140 16.36 -10.73 -9.90
C LEU A 140 16.89 -12.08 -9.39
N ARG A 141 16.31 -13.19 -9.86
CA ARG A 141 16.75 -14.54 -9.53
C ARG A 141 18.08 -14.90 -10.21
N GLY A 142 18.31 -14.38 -11.42
CA GLY A 142 19.55 -14.58 -12.17
C GLY A 142 19.44 -15.57 -13.35
N HIS A 143 18.26 -15.75 -13.94
CA HIS A 143 18.04 -16.63 -15.10
C HIS A 143 18.49 -16.02 -16.43
N THR A 144 18.69 -14.70 -16.49
CA THR A 144 19.26 -14.08 -17.68
C THR A 144 20.76 -14.33 -17.69
N GLY A 145 21.20 -15.25 -18.55
CA GLY A 145 22.60 -15.51 -18.90
C GLY A 145 23.27 -14.30 -19.57
N VAL A 146 23.39 -13.18 -18.85
CA VAL A 146 24.28 -12.09 -19.24
C VAL A 146 25.68 -12.56 -18.89
N LYS A 147 26.52 -12.79 -19.91
CA LYS A 147 27.97 -12.98 -19.78
C LYS A 147 28.60 -11.74 -19.15
N GLY A 148 28.50 -11.63 -17.83
CA GLY A 148 29.11 -10.58 -17.02
C GLY A 148 30.60 -10.86 -16.84
N ARG A 149 31.42 -9.98 -17.39
CA ARG A 149 32.88 -9.89 -17.25
C ARG A 149 33.33 -10.26 -15.82
N LYS A 150 34.18 -11.29 -15.69
CA LYS A 150 34.78 -11.76 -14.43
C LYS A 150 35.43 -10.56 -13.70
N LYS A 151 34.83 -10.11 -12.59
CA LYS A 151 35.53 -9.30 -11.59
C LYS A 151 35.96 -10.22 -10.45
N ALA A 152 37.28 -10.27 -10.23
CA ALA A 152 37.92 -11.05 -9.19
C ALA A 152 37.50 -10.58 -7.80
N GLY A 153 37.29 -11.55 -6.91
CA GLY A 153 37.29 -11.32 -5.46
C GLY A 153 36.02 -10.70 -4.89
N LYS A 154 34.98 -11.50 -4.65
CA LYS A 154 34.02 -11.29 -3.55
C LYS A 154 33.35 -12.62 -3.18
N LYS A 155 33.35 -12.93 -1.88
CA LYS A 155 32.87 -14.17 -1.27
C LYS A 155 31.50 -14.56 -1.82
N LYS A 156 31.39 -15.77 -2.40
CA LYS A 156 30.14 -16.37 -2.88
C LYS A 156 29.14 -16.40 -1.72
N LYS A 157 28.15 -15.49 -1.71
CA LYS A 157 26.94 -15.74 -0.92
C LYS A 157 26.27 -16.96 -1.55
N ARG A 158 26.12 -18.02 -0.75
CA ARG A 158 25.44 -19.26 -1.12
C ARG A 158 23.95 -18.97 -1.30
N TYR A 159 23.56 -18.43 -2.45
CA TYR A 159 22.20 -18.66 -2.93
C TYR A 159 22.15 -20.14 -3.30
N PHE A 160 21.19 -20.85 -2.72
CA PHE A 160 20.92 -22.27 -3.01
C PHE A 160 20.90 -22.46 -4.53
N GLY A 161 21.57 -23.52 -5.00
CA GLY A 161 21.67 -23.83 -6.42
C GLY A 161 20.29 -23.77 -7.08
N CYS A 162 20.21 -23.09 -8.20
CA CYS A 162 19.00 -23.04 -9.01
C CYS A 162 18.70 -24.47 -9.48
N HIS A 163 17.74 -25.13 -8.84
CA HIS A 163 17.19 -26.41 -9.29
C HIS A 163 16.61 -26.22 -10.71
N GLU A 164 16.78 -27.19 -11.61
CA GLU A 164 16.36 -27.09 -13.03
C GLU A 164 14.90 -26.64 -13.19
N SER A 165 14.04 -26.92 -12.22
CA SER A 165 12.63 -26.51 -12.18
C SER A 165 12.39 -25.00 -12.21
N TRP A 166 13.35 -24.16 -11.80
CA TRP A 166 13.21 -22.70 -11.87
C TRP A 166 13.57 -22.13 -13.24
N LEU A 167 14.10 -22.96 -14.14
CA LEU A 167 14.48 -22.53 -15.49
C LEU A 167 13.24 -22.17 -16.33
N HIS A 168 12.09 -22.78 -16.05
CA HIS A 168 10.81 -22.52 -16.73
C HIS A 168 9.66 -22.44 -15.71
N VAL A 169 9.35 -21.22 -15.26
CA VAL A 169 8.16 -20.95 -14.45
C VAL A 169 6.97 -20.70 -15.40
N PRO A 170 5.83 -21.40 -15.24
CA PRO A 170 4.66 -21.25 -16.11
C PRO A 170 4.05 -19.84 -16.02
N ASP A 171 3.43 -19.37 -17.11
CA ASP A 171 2.75 -18.06 -17.15
C ASP A 171 1.65 -17.94 -16.09
N SER A 172 0.97 -19.04 -15.79
CA SER A 172 -0.06 -19.12 -14.74
C SER A 172 0.44 -18.69 -13.36
N ALA A 173 1.74 -18.86 -13.07
CA ALA A 173 2.35 -18.41 -11.82
C ALA A 173 2.40 -16.89 -11.72
N TYR A 174 2.83 -16.21 -12.80
CA TYR A 174 2.92 -14.75 -12.84
C TYR A 174 1.54 -14.10 -12.99
N ASP A 175 0.63 -14.79 -13.67
CA ASP A 175 -0.77 -14.41 -13.73
C ASP A 175 -1.42 -14.44 -12.33
N LEU A 176 -1.26 -15.54 -11.57
CA LEU A 176 -1.72 -15.59 -10.17
C LEU A 176 -1.07 -14.50 -9.32
N LEU A 177 0.24 -14.32 -9.44
CA LEU A 177 0.97 -13.28 -8.72
C LEU A 177 0.40 -11.88 -9.01
N SER A 178 0.08 -11.59 -10.28
CA SER A 178 -0.51 -10.31 -10.67
C SER A 178 -1.87 -10.07 -10.02
N LYS A 179 -2.70 -11.12 -9.89
CA LYS A 179 -4.02 -11.04 -9.24
C LYS A 179 -3.92 -10.91 -7.71
N MET A 180 -2.89 -11.48 -7.09
CA MET A 180 -2.61 -11.32 -5.64
C MET A 180 -2.05 -9.93 -5.31
N LEU A 181 -1.26 -9.35 -6.21
CA LEU A 181 -0.67 -8.01 -6.09
C LEU A 181 -1.50 -6.90 -6.77
N ASP A 182 -2.81 -7.13 -6.93
CA ASP A 182 -3.74 -6.09 -7.35
C ASP A 182 -3.82 -4.99 -6.25
N PRO A 183 -3.50 -3.72 -6.57
CA PRO A 183 -3.56 -2.65 -5.58
C PRO A 183 -4.99 -2.30 -5.17
N ASP A 184 -6.02 -2.68 -5.93
CA ASP A 184 -7.41 -2.50 -5.55
C ASP A 184 -7.91 -3.72 -4.73
N PRO A 185 -8.19 -3.56 -3.42
CA PRO A 185 -8.61 -4.67 -2.57
C PRO A 185 -9.97 -5.26 -2.96
N MET A 186 -10.78 -4.55 -3.77
CA MET A 186 -12.09 -5.03 -4.21
C MET A 186 -12.01 -6.00 -5.40
N THR A 187 -10.95 -5.89 -6.21
CA THR A 187 -10.73 -6.76 -7.38
C THR A 187 -9.60 -7.78 -7.16
N ARG A 188 -8.81 -7.61 -6.10
CA ARG A 188 -7.80 -8.58 -5.67
C ARG A 188 -8.41 -9.97 -5.46
N ILE A 189 -7.73 -10.98 -5.97
CA ILE A 189 -8.19 -12.38 -5.89
C ILE A 189 -8.41 -12.82 -4.43
N THR A 190 -9.46 -13.59 -4.20
CA THR A 190 -9.75 -14.18 -2.90
C THR A 190 -8.93 -15.46 -2.69
N ALA A 191 -8.86 -15.95 -1.45
CA ALA A 191 -8.19 -17.22 -1.17
C ALA A 191 -8.87 -18.40 -1.88
N GLU A 192 -10.21 -18.40 -1.94
CA GLU A 192 -11.00 -19.42 -2.62
C GLU A 192 -10.73 -19.42 -4.13
N ASP A 193 -10.77 -18.26 -4.77
CA ASP A 193 -10.49 -18.14 -6.20
C ASP A 193 -9.02 -18.48 -6.53
N ALA A 194 -8.08 -18.16 -5.63
CA ALA A 194 -6.68 -18.52 -5.80
C ALA A 194 -6.48 -20.04 -5.81
N LEU A 195 -7.19 -20.80 -4.96
CA LEU A 195 -7.13 -22.27 -4.96
C LEU A 195 -7.69 -22.87 -6.26
N MET A 196 -8.63 -22.18 -6.90
CA MET A 196 -9.21 -22.59 -8.18
C MET A 196 -8.39 -22.14 -9.39
N HIS A 197 -7.35 -21.33 -9.19
CA HIS A 197 -6.50 -20.80 -10.25
C HIS A 197 -5.66 -21.90 -10.91
N ASP A 198 -5.45 -21.80 -12.23
CA ASP A 198 -4.73 -22.83 -13.02
C ASP A 198 -3.35 -23.19 -12.46
N PHE A 199 -2.67 -22.24 -11.80
CA PHE A 199 -1.37 -22.47 -11.16
C PHE A 199 -1.42 -23.41 -9.94
N LEU A 200 -2.51 -23.37 -9.16
CA LEU A 200 -2.67 -24.19 -7.95
C LEU A 200 -3.56 -25.42 -8.17
N ARG A 201 -4.34 -25.41 -9.27
CA ARG A 201 -5.28 -26.48 -9.60
C ARG A 201 -4.58 -27.72 -10.18
N GLU A 202 -3.42 -27.56 -10.82
CA GLU A 202 -2.64 -28.68 -11.36
C GLU A 202 -1.59 -29.17 -10.34
N PRO A 203 -1.66 -30.43 -9.86
CA PRO A 203 -0.67 -31.03 -8.96
C PRO A 203 0.60 -31.54 -9.66
#